data_AF-A0A0S4LJC6-F1
#
_entry.id   AF-A0A0S4LJC6-F1
#
_cell.length_a   1.000
_cell.length_b   1.000
_cell.length_c   1.000
_cell.angle_alpha   90.00
_cell.angle_beta   90.00
_cell.angle_gamma   90.00
#
_symmetry.space_group_name_H-M   'P 1'
#
loop_
_entity.id
_entity.type
_entity.pdbx_description
1 polymer ?
#
loop_
_entity_poly.entity_id
_entity_poly.type
_entity_poly.pdbx_seq_one_letter_code
_entity_poly.pdbx_strand_id
1 'polypeptide(L)'
;MEGERAAAPETSPLREMTEVERLEADYGGTGVTLGRHPLAMRRAELMRAGVTRARDLARGAAGGRVRVAGSVIVRQRPGTAKGFVFLSLEDETGIANVIVTPGLFQRYRLVLVTEPLLLVDGILQRQDGVVSVKAQRVAALPRLAHHAPSHDFG
;
A
#
# COMPACT_ATOMS: atom_id res chain seq x y z
N MET A 1 22.79 49.70 -29.02
CA MET A 1 21.61 49.76 -28.14
C MET A 1 20.62 48.76 -28.70
N GLU A 2 20.81 47.45 -28.46
CA GLU A 2 20.43 46.74 -27.21
C GLU A 2 18.92 46.85 -27.03
N GLY A 3 18.15 45.81 -27.35
CA GLY A 3 17.86 44.67 -26.45
C GLY A 3 16.37 44.81 -26.11
N GLU A 4 15.49 43.83 -26.07
CA GLU A 4 15.56 42.40 -25.79
C GLU A 4 14.28 41.84 -26.43
N ARG A 5 14.38 40.83 -27.32
CA ARG A 5 13.18 40.12 -27.77
C ARG A 5 12.74 39.21 -26.63
N ALA A 6 11.53 39.44 -26.11
CA ALA A 6 10.90 38.59 -25.12
C ALA A 6 10.88 37.13 -25.58
N ALA A 7 11.58 36.27 -24.83
CA ALA A 7 11.57 34.83 -25.03
C ALA A 7 10.17 34.28 -24.70
N ALA A 8 9.60 33.51 -25.63
CA ALA A 8 8.36 32.78 -25.44
C ALA A 8 8.51 31.76 -24.29
N PRO A 9 7.44 31.47 -23.52
CA PRO A 9 7.50 30.44 -22.50
C PRO A 9 7.75 29.09 -23.17
N GLU A 10 8.88 28.49 -22.85
CA GLU A 10 9.18 27.10 -23.21
C GLU A 10 8.12 26.22 -22.55
N THR A 11 7.16 25.78 -23.35
CA THR A 11 6.24 24.73 -22.94
C THR A 11 7.07 23.47 -22.83
N SER A 12 7.31 23.03 -21.59
CA SER A 12 7.97 21.78 -21.27
C SER A 12 7.41 20.66 -22.17
N PRO A 13 8.25 19.88 -22.88
CA PRO A 13 7.79 18.85 -23.82
C PRO A 13 7.19 17.63 -23.11
N LEU A 14 7.12 17.67 -21.77
CA LEU A 14 6.58 16.60 -20.96
C LEU A 14 5.06 16.74 -20.87
N ARG A 15 4.36 15.69 -21.32
CA ARG A 15 2.91 15.55 -21.08
C ARG A 15 2.62 15.70 -19.59
N GLU A 16 1.50 16.34 -19.27
CA GLU A 16 1.03 16.45 -17.90
C GLU A 16 0.89 15.06 -17.27
N MET A 17 1.53 14.85 -16.12
CA MET A 17 1.46 13.60 -15.39
C MET A 17 0.02 13.29 -15.00
N THR A 18 -0.44 12.08 -15.31
CA THR A 18 -1.73 11.55 -14.87
C THR A 18 -1.80 11.51 -13.33
N GLU A 19 -3.01 11.49 -12.77
CA GLU A 19 -3.22 11.39 -11.31
C GLU A 19 -2.47 10.18 -10.71
N VAL A 20 -2.38 9.09 -11.47
CA VAL A 20 -1.65 7.89 -11.08
C VAL A 20 -0.13 8.12 -11.13
N GLU A 21 0.40 8.85 -12.12
CA GLU A 21 1.85 9.07 -12.26
C GLU A 21 2.36 10.04 -11.20
N ARG A 22 1.54 11.03 -10.85
CA ARG A 22 1.81 11.95 -9.73
C ARG A 22 1.84 11.18 -8.41
N LEU A 23 0.90 10.25 -8.23
CA LEU A 23 0.85 9.38 -7.08
C LEU A 23 2.14 8.56 -6.98
N GLU A 24 2.53 7.82 -8.02
CA GLU A 24 3.74 6.99 -7.97
C GLU A 24 5.03 7.79 -7.74
N ALA A 25 5.15 8.99 -8.32
CA ALA A 25 6.29 9.89 -8.08
C ALA A 25 6.37 10.37 -6.62
N ASP A 26 5.22 10.69 -6.01
CA ASP A 26 5.14 11.03 -4.57
C ASP A 26 5.51 9.82 -3.68
N TYR A 27 5.11 8.61 -4.07
CA TYR A 27 5.44 7.35 -3.37
C TYR A 27 6.93 6.99 -3.47
N GLY A 28 7.62 7.40 -4.54
CA GLY A 28 9.06 7.17 -4.72
C GLY A 28 9.97 8.16 -3.99
N GLY A 29 9.48 9.38 -3.68
CA GLY A 29 10.32 10.50 -3.27
C GLY A 29 10.21 10.96 -1.81
N THR A 30 9.02 10.98 -1.20
CA THR A 30 8.84 11.74 0.06
C THR A 30 7.82 11.14 1.05
N GLY A 31 7.13 10.05 0.70
CA GLY A 31 6.19 9.40 1.63
C GLY A 31 4.98 10.25 2.01
N VAL A 32 4.68 11.30 1.24
CA VAL A 32 3.49 12.13 1.40
C VAL A 32 2.74 12.13 0.08
N THR A 33 1.54 11.55 0.09
CA THR A 33 0.67 11.53 -1.08
C THR A 33 -0.04 12.88 -1.21
N LEU A 34 0.20 13.66 -2.28
CA LEU A 34 -0.58 14.86 -2.61
C LEU A 34 -1.89 14.53 -3.36
N GLY A 35 -2.33 13.26 -3.36
CA GLY A 35 -3.48 12.75 -4.11
C GLY A 35 -4.35 11.72 -3.38
N ARG A 36 -5.20 10.98 -4.11
CA ARG A 36 -6.06 9.94 -3.54
C ARG A 36 -5.24 8.66 -3.26
N HIS A 37 -5.42 8.03 -2.10
CA HIS A 37 -4.68 6.81 -1.75
C HIS A 37 -4.84 5.71 -2.83
N PRO A 38 -3.78 5.00 -3.26
CA PRO A 38 -3.82 4.07 -4.41
C PRO A 38 -4.90 2.99 -4.31
N LEU A 39 -5.15 2.49 -3.09
CA LEU A 39 -6.20 1.49 -2.86
C LEU A 39 -7.62 2.04 -3.06
N ALA A 40 -7.82 3.34 -2.94
CA ALA A 40 -9.11 3.96 -3.22
C ALA A 40 -9.49 3.77 -4.69
N MET A 41 -8.52 3.83 -5.61
CA MET A 41 -8.74 3.60 -7.04
C MET A 41 -9.11 2.15 -7.34
N ARG A 42 -8.62 1.21 -6.54
CA ARG A 42 -8.93 -0.23 -6.67
C ARG A 42 -10.06 -0.71 -5.78
N ARG A 43 -10.77 0.20 -5.10
CA ARG A 43 -11.67 -0.20 -4.01
C ARG A 43 -12.77 -1.15 -4.48
N ALA A 44 -13.35 -0.92 -5.65
CA ALA A 44 -14.37 -1.81 -6.23
C ALA A 44 -13.82 -3.21 -6.57
N GLU A 45 -12.58 -3.31 -7.05
CA GLU A 45 -11.89 -4.58 -7.30
C GLU A 45 -11.60 -5.33 -5.99
N LEU A 46 -11.02 -4.63 -5.01
CA LEU A 46 -10.66 -5.19 -3.71
C LEU A 46 -11.89 -5.68 -2.95
N MET A 47 -13.00 -4.93 -2.98
CA MET A 47 -14.27 -5.36 -2.38
C MET A 47 -14.81 -6.64 -3.02
N ARG A 48 -14.78 -6.76 -4.36
CA ARG A 48 -15.16 -8.00 -5.06
C ARG A 48 -14.26 -9.18 -4.70
N ALA A 49 -12.98 -8.92 -4.42
CA ALA A 49 -12.02 -9.90 -3.93
C ALA A 49 -12.16 -10.24 -2.43
N GLY A 50 -13.17 -9.67 -1.74
CA GLY A 50 -13.44 -9.92 -0.32
C GLY A 50 -12.53 -9.16 0.64
N VAL A 51 -11.85 -8.11 0.19
CA VAL A 51 -10.96 -7.29 1.03
C VAL A 51 -11.79 -6.34 1.90
N THR A 52 -11.64 -6.50 3.21
CA THR A 52 -12.23 -5.63 4.22
C THR A 52 -11.42 -4.35 4.37
N ARG A 53 -12.12 -3.21 4.44
CA ARG A 53 -11.52 -1.90 4.75
C ARG A 53 -10.98 -1.87 6.17
N ALA A 54 -9.91 -1.11 6.41
CA ALA A 54 -9.32 -0.97 7.73
C ALA A 54 -10.35 -0.54 8.79
N ARG A 55 -11.17 0.49 8.51
CA ARG A 55 -12.21 0.98 9.44
C ARG A 55 -13.28 -0.05 9.80
N ASP A 56 -13.53 -1.01 8.91
CA ASP A 56 -14.62 -1.99 9.06
C ASP A 56 -14.16 -3.23 9.86
N LEU A 57 -12.85 -3.38 10.10
CA LEU A 57 -12.30 -4.49 10.91
C LEU A 57 -12.89 -4.52 12.33
N ALA A 58 -13.16 -3.36 12.91
CA ALA A 58 -13.74 -3.27 14.25
C ALA A 58 -15.18 -3.84 14.34
N ARG A 59 -15.87 -3.99 13.20
CA ARG A 59 -17.23 -4.56 13.13
C ARG A 59 -17.24 -6.07 12.95
N GLY A 60 -16.09 -6.67 12.61
CA GLY A 60 -15.97 -8.11 12.41
C GLY A 60 -15.99 -8.90 13.73
N ALA A 61 -16.47 -10.15 13.64
CA ALA A 61 -16.43 -11.08 14.77
C ALA A 61 -14.99 -11.55 15.05
N ALA A 62 -14.59 -11.53 16.32
CA ALA A 62 -13.29 -12.08 16.74
C ALA A 62 -13.20 -13.56 16.37
N GLY A 63 -12.04 -14.01 15.89
CA GLY A 63 -11.85 -15.37 15.36
C GLY A 63 -12.36 -15.56 13.92
N GLY A 64 -13.06 -14.57 13.35
CA GLY A 64 -13.51 -14.59 11.97
C GLY A 64 -12.36 -14.52 10.97
N ARG A 65 -12.54 -15.14 9.80
CA ARG A 65 -11.63 -14.97 8.66
C ARG A 65 -11.81 -13.59 8.06
N VAL A 66 -10.70 -12.96 7.72
CA VAL A 66 -10.68 -11.64 7.10
C VAL A 66 -9.55 -11.56 6.08
N ARG A 67 -9.77 -10.74 5.05
CA ARG A 67 -8.78 -10.36 4.07
C ARG A 67 -8.58 -8.86 4.12
N VAL A 68 -7.35 -8.40 4.22
CA VAL A 68 -6.99 -6.98 4.22
C VAL A 68 -5.95 -6.71 3.15
N ALA A 69 -5.95 -5.50 2.62
CA ALA A 69 -4.93 -5.04 1.70
C ALA A 69 -4.52 -3.62 2.07
N GLY A 70 -3.24 -3.29 1.90
CA GLY A 70 -2.77 -1.94 2.23
C GLY A 70 -1.32 -1.68 1.84
N SER A 71 -0.99 -0.39 1.85
CA SER A 71 0.39 0.09 1.80
C SER A 71 1.06 -0.19 3.13
N VAL A 72 2.25 -0.76 3.11
CA VAL A 72 2.99 -1.01 4.34
C VAL A 72 3.63 0.28 4.80
N ILE A 73 3.16 0.80 5.93
CA ILE A 73 3.71 2.01 6.56
C ILE A 73 4.68 1.69 7.70
N VAL A 74 4.55 0.53 8.33
CA VAL A 74 5.43 0.11 9.45
C VAL A 74 5.75 -1.39 9.33
N ARG A 75 7.02 -1.73 9.59
CA ARG A 75 7.48 -3.10 9.86
C ARG A 75 8.28 -3.12 11.16
N GLN A 76 7.82 -3.88 12.14
CA GLN A 76 8.50 -4.00 13.43
C GLN A 76 8.77 -5.46 13.76
N ARG A 77 9.99 -5.72 14.23
CA ARG A 77 10.40 -7.01 14.77
C ARG A 77 11.16 -6.81 16.09
N PRO A 78 10.43 -6.54 17.19
CA PRO A 78 11.07 -6.32 18.49
C PRO A 78 11.89 -7.55 18.91
N GLY A 79 13.08 -7.34 19.46
CA GLY A 79 13.94 -8.44 19.92
C GLY A 79 13.30 -9.32 20.98
N THR A 80 12.37 -8.76 21.76
CA THR A 80 11.62 -9.45 22.82
C THR A 80 10.41 -10.25 22.33
N ALA A 81 9.97 -10.03 21.07
CA ALA A 81 8.73 -10.61 20.55
C ALA A 81 8.89 -12.05 20.04
N LYS A 82 9.91 -12.80 20.49
CA LYS A 82 10.17 -14.20 20.09
C LYS A 82 10.10 -14.44 18.57
N GLY A 83 10.56 -13.45 17.79
CA GLY A 83 10.60 -13.51 16.33
C GLY A 83 9.29 -13.16 15.61
N PHE A 84 8.24 -12.74 16.31
CA PHE A 84 7.03 -12.18 15.69
C PHE A 84 7.34 -10.87 14.96
N VAL A 85 6.58 -10.63 13.90
CA VAL A 85 6.66 -9.39 13.11
C VAL A 85 5.29 -8.72 13.14
N PHE A 86 5.30 -7.41 13.33
CA PHE A 86 4.13 -6.55 13.34
C PHE A 86 4.18 -5.64 12.12
N LEU A 87 3.09 -5.58 11.37
CA LEU A 87 2.93 -4.69 10.24
C LEU A 87 1.75 -3.76 10.46
N SER A 88 1.87 -2.54 9.98
CA SER A 88 0.73 -1.64 9.80
C SER A 88 0.50 -1.44 8.32
N LEU A 89 -0.71 -1.79 7.87
CA LEU A 89 -1.15 -1.64 6.49
C LEU A 89 -2.14 -0.48 6.42
N GLU A 90 -1.87 0.49 5.56
CA GLU A 90 -2.74 1.64 5.34
C GLU A 90 -3.62 1.43 4.11
N ASP A 91 -4.91 1.76 4.24
CA ASP A 91 -5.82 1.99 3.13
C ASP A 91 -6.49 3.37 3.25
N GLU A 92 -7.33 3.76 2.30
CA GLU A 92 -7.97 5.09 2.34
C GLU A 92 -8.95 5.30 3.51
N THR A 93 -9.16 4.28 4.33
CA THR A 93 -10.06 4.30 5.48
C THR A 93 -9.35 4.21 6.82
N GLY A 94 -8.03 4.01 6.83
CA GLY A 94 -7.20 3.97 8.02
C GLY A 94 -6.19 2.83 8.02
N ILE A 95 -5.79 2.41 9.22
CA ILE A 95 -4.70 1.45 9.43
C ILE A 95 -5.24 0.11 9.92
N ALA A 96 -4.81 -0.97 9.27
CA ALA A 96 -4.99 -2.35 9.69
C ALA A 96 -3.68 -2.90 10.28
N ASN A 97 -3.73 -3.35 11.53
CA ASN A 97 -2.58 -3.98 12.18
C ASN A 97 -2.54 -5.47 11.88
N VAL A 98 -1.38 -5.98 11.46
CA VAL A 98 -1.19 -7.39 11.08
C VAL A 98 -0.09 -8.00 11.94
N ILE A 99 -0.37 -9.18 12.50
CA ILE A 99 0.58 -9.96 13.29
C ILE A 99 1.03 -11.16 12.46
N VAL A 100 2.32 -11.28 12.25
CA VAL A 100 2.97 -12.35 11.49
C VAL A 100 3.78 -13.22 12.46
N THR A 101 3.47 -14.51 12.48
CA THR A 101 4.20 -15.48 13.31
C THR A 101 5.60 -15.75 12.75
N PRO A 102 6.57 -16.22 13.57
CA PRO A 102 7.92 -16.49 13.10
C PRO A 102 7.98 -17.45 11.90
N GLY A 103 7.21 -18.54 11.94
CA GLY A 103 7.16 -19.50 10.84
C GLY A 103 6.54 -18.92 9.56
N LEU A 104 5.53 -18.06 9.70
CA LEU A 104 4.94 -17.37 8.55
C LEU A 104 5.90 -16.33 7.97
N PHE A 105 6.62 -15.59 8.81
CA PHE A 105 7.65 -14.65 8.37
C PHE A 105 8.74 -15.35 7.59
N GLN A 106 9.24 -16.49 8.07
CA GLN A 106 10.24 -17.28 7.33
C GLN A 106 9.71 -17.72 5.97
N ARG A 107 8.47 -18.21 5.91
CA ARG A 107 7.83 -18.67 4.67
C ARG A 107 7.63 -17.57 3.63
N TYR A 108 7.22 -16.37 4.06
CA TYR A 108 6.89 -15.25 3.17
C TYR A 108 7.91 -14.11 3.25
N ARG A 109 9.15 -14.40 3.64
CA ARG A 109 10.16 -13.39 4.00
C ARG A 109 10.37 -12.35 2.92
N LEU A 110 10.51 -12.79 1.66
CA LEU A 110 10.76 -11.89 0.54
C LEU A 110 9.60 -10.88 0.42
N VAL A 111 8.38 -11.38 0.22
CA VAL A 111 7.17 -10.55 0.10
C VAL A 111 7.00 -9.60 1.28
N LEU A 112 7.18 -10.09 2.50
CA LEU A 112 7.01 -9.29 3.73
C LEU A 112 8.05 -8.18 3.91
N VAL A 113 9.21 -8.30 3.29
CA VAL A 113 10.31 -7.33 3.41
C VAL A 113 10.34 -6.35 2.24
N THR A 114 10.12 -6.84 1.02
CA THR A 114 10.31 -6.05 -0.21
C THR A 114 9.04 -5.35 -0.68
N GLU A 115 7.87 -5.93 -0.46
CA GLU A 115 6.66 -5.47 -1.14
C GLU A 115 6.01 -4.30 -0.40
N PRO A 116 5.81 -3.15 -1.07
CA PRO A 116 5.21 -1.97 -0.48
C PRO A 116 3.69 -2.13 -0.31
N LEU A 117 3.05 -2.99 -1.10
CA LEU A 117 1.63 -3.26 -1.06
C LEU A 117 1.41 -4.73 -0.79
N LEU A 118 0.65 -5.03 0.26
CA LEU A 118 0.38 -6.40 0.68
C LEU A 118 -1.11 -6.72 0.62
N LEU A 119 -1.40 -7.97 0.27
CA LEU A 119 -2.67 -8.64 0.48
C LEU A 119 -2.47 -9.71 1.55
N VAL A 120 -3.26 -9.66 2.61
CA VAL A 120 -3.15 -10.57 3.76
C VAL A 120 -4.48 -11.24 4.02
N ASP A 121 -4.47 -12.57 3.97
CA ASP A 121 -5.53 -13.40 4.55
C ASP A 121 -5.15 -13.76 5.98
N GLY A 122 -6.10 -13.64 6.90
CA GLY A 122 -5.85 -13.97 8.29
C GLY A 122 -7.10 -14.12 9.14
N ILE A 123 -6.88 -14.18 10.44
CA ILE A 123 -7.91 -14.30 11.45
C ILE A 123 -7.97 -12.99 12.24
N LEU A 124 -9.16 -12.42 12.37
CA LEU A 124 -9.38 -11.23 13.18
C LEU A 124 -9.14 -11.58 14.66
N GLN A 125 -8.30 -10.79 15.32
CA GLN A 125 -7.99 -10.89 16.73
C GLN A 125 -8.47 -9.60 17.41
N ARG A 126 -9.01 -9.76 18.62
CA ARG A 126 -9.34 -8.65 19.50
C ARG A 126 -8.76 -8.95 20.87
N GLN A 127 -7.84 -8.11 21.31
CA GLN A 127 -7.19 -8.24 22.60
C GLN A 127 -7.03 -6.86 23.21
N ASP A 128 -7.50 -6.68 24.43
CA ASP A 128 -7.38 -5.42 25.20
C ASP A 128 -7.86 -4.18 24.42
N GLY A 129 -8.95 -4.32 23.66
CA GLY A 129 -9.51 -3.25 22.83
C GLY A 129 -8.82 -3.05 21.47
N VAL A 130 -7.67 -3.67 21.23
CA VAL A 130 -6.93 -3.57 19.96
C VAL A 130 -7.41 -4.62 18.97
N VAL A 131 -7.72 -4.18 17.75
CA VAL A 131 -8.07 -5.05 16.62
C VAL A 131 -6.83 -5.30 15.77
N SER A 132 -6.53 -6.56 15.49
CA SER A 132 -5.44 -6.96 14.60
C SER A 132 -5.82 -8.17 13.76
N VAL A 133 -5.06 -8.43 12.70
CA VAL A 133 -5.22 -9.59 11.83
C VAL A 133 -4.02 -10.51 12.03
N LYS A 134 -4.24 -11.69 12.58
CA LYS A 134 -3.22 -12.74 12.63
C LYS A 134 -3.10 -13.35 11.23
N ALA A 135 -2.01 -13.06 10.54
CA ALA A 135 -1.80 -13.47 9.17
C ALA A 135 -1.72 -15.00 9.05
N GLN A 136 -2.22 -15.52 7.93
CA GLN A 136 -2.15 -16.93 7.53
C GLN A 136 -1.58 -17.09 6.11
N ARG A 137 -1.88 -16.13 5.21
CA ARG A 137 -1.27 -16.04 3.88
C ARG A 137 -0.96 -14.58 3.57
N VAL A 138 0.14 -14.37 2.86
CA VAL A 138 0.59 -13.04 2.44
C VAL A 138 0.96 -13.11 0.97
N ALA A 139 0.53 -12.13 0.20
CA ALA A 139 0.89 -11.96 -1.20
C ALA A 139 1.23 -10.50 -1.47
N ALA A 140 2.07 -10.28 -2.49
CA ALA A 140 2.22 -8.96 -3.09
C ALA A 140 0.87 -8.55 -3.69
N LEU A 141 0.47 -7.30 -3.46
CA LEU A 141 -0.61 -6.70 -4.23
C LEU A 141 0.04 -5.90 -5.37
N PRO A 142 -0.11 -6.33 -6.64
CA PRO A 142 0.52 -5.64 -7.77
C PRO A 142 0.17 -4.16 -7.76
N ARG A 143 1.14 -3.28 -8.03
CA ARG A 143 0.86 -1.86 -8.25
C ARG A 143 -0.07 -1.70 -9.45
N LEU A 144 -0.80 -0.59 -9.48
CA LEU A 144 -1.55 -0.22 -10.68
C LEU A 144 -0.53 -0.02 -11.80
N ALA A 145 -0.56 -0.88 -12.81
CA ALA A 145 0.33 -0.71 -13.95
C ALA A 145 -0.08 0.56 -14.71
N HIS A 146 0.87 1.46 -14.88
CA HIS A 146 0.78 2.46 -15.92
C HIS A 146 0.88 1.78 -17.27
N HIS A 147 -0.16 1.88 -18.10
CA HIS A 147 0.05 1.77 -19.53
C HIS A 147 0.60 3.12 -20.00
N ALA A 148 1.87 3.39 -19.71
CA ALA A 148 2.59 4.41 -20.44
C ALA A 148 2.82 3.84 -21.85
N PRO A 149 2.34 4.48 -22.94
CA PRO A 149 2.77 4.08 -24.27
C PRO A 149 4.29 4.15 -24.30
N SER A 150 4.97 3.02 -24.54
CA SER A 150 6.40 3.00 -24.80
C SER A 150 6.63 3.81 -26.07
N HIS A 151 7.23 4.99 -25.92
CA HIS A 151 7.78 5.70 -27.06
C HIS A 151 9.17 5.13 -27.27
N ASP A 152 9.25 4.05 -28.05
CA ASP A 152 10.51 3.50 -28.51
C ASP A 152 11.20 4.61 -29.34
N PHE A 153 12.45 4.94 -28.97
CA PHE A 153 13.25 5.92 -29.71
C PHE A 153 13.62 5.32 -31.07
N GLY A 154 12.98 5.82 -32.13
CA GLY A 154 13.39 5.61 -33.52
C GLY A 154 14.45 6.60 -33.97
#